data_AF-A0A0C3NX74-F1
#
_entry.id   AF-A0A0C3NX74-F1
#
_cell.length_a   1.000
_cell.length_b   1.000
_cell.length_c   1.000
_cell.angle_alpha   90.00
_cell.angle_beta   90.00
_cell.angle_gamma   90.00
#
_symmetry.space_group_name_H-M   'P 1'
#
loop_
_entity.id
_entity.type
_entity.pdbx_description
1 polymer ?
#
loop_
_entity_poly.entity_id
_entity_poly.type
_entity_poly.pdbx_seq_one_letter_code
_entity_poly.pdbx_strand_id
1 'polypeptide(L)'
;MTRPWFLNRCNQIWVSAGFPDMPGHAFRIGGATELLLQGVPPDVVATQGRWKSQAFLDYWHQINSILPLFISSSANSTRLLSLDSVMDNFACHTNLHTVASRS
;
A
#
# COMPACT_ATOMS: atom_id res chain seq x y z
N MET A 1 -1.91 -30.81 -2.31
CA MET A 1 -1.03 -30.19 -1.29
C MET A 1 -1.90 -29.63 -0.18
N THR A 2 -1.66 -30.01 1.08
CA THR A 2 -2.46 -29.55 2.23
C THR A 2 -1.73 -28.41 2.96
N ARG A 3 -2.49 -27.57 3.70
CA ARG A 3 -1.90 -26.49 4.52
C ARG A 3 -0.83 -27.02 5.50
N PRO A 4 -1.06 -28.08 6.29
CA PRO A 4 -0.05 -28.59 7.22
C PRO A 4 1.22 -29.07 6.50
N TRP A 5 1.07 -29.76 5.37
CA TRP A 5 2.21 -30.24 4.61
C TRP A 5 3.08 -29.09 4.09
N PHE A 6 2.45 -28.04 3.53
CA PHE A 6 3.16 -26.86 3.05
C PHE A 6 3.93 -26.15 4.16
N LEU A 7 3.24 -25.86 5.28
CA LEU A 7 3.85 -25.15 6.40
C LEU A 7 5.00 -25.95 7.00
N ASN A 8 4.83 -27.26 7.19
CA ASN A 8 5.91 -28.13 7.67
C ASN A 8 7.11 -28.10 6.73
N ARG A 9 6.88 -28.12 5.41
CA ARG A 9 7.97 -28.08 4.43
C ARG A 9 8.74 -26.77 4.47
N CYS A 10 8.05 -25.64 4.55
CA CYS A 10 8.68 -24.32 4.67
C CYS A 10 9.43 -24.17 6.01
N ASN A 11 8.79 -24.53 7.12
CA ASN A 11 9.37 -24.41 8.45
C ASN A 11 10.60 -25.30 8.63
N GLN A 12 10.64 -26.50 8.03
CA GLN A 12 11.86 -27.33 7.99
C GLN A 12 13.05 -26.56 7.40
N ILE A 13 12.83 -25.86 6.27
CA ILE A 13 13.89 -25.10 5.59
C ILE A 13 14.30 -23.90 6.45
N TRP A 14 13.34 -23.12 6.94
CA TRP A 14 13.62 -21.92 7.74
C TRP A 14 14.34 -22.23 9.05
N VAL A 15 13.86 -23.23 9.79
CA VAL A 15 14.51 -23.67 11.04
C VAL A 15 15.91 -24.19 10.77
N SER A 16 16.12 -24.93 9.68
CA SER A 16 17.48 -25.38 9.29
C SER A 16 18.43 -24.23 8.96
N ALA A 17 17.88 -23.08 8.52
CA ALA A 17 18.64 -21.87 8.24
C ALA A 17 18.74 -20.91 9.46
N GLY A 18 18.28 -21.33 10.65
CA GLY A 18 18.37 -20.54 11.87
C GLY A 18 17.24 -19.52 12.08
N PHE A 19 16.19 -19.55 11.26
CA PHE A 19 15.00 -18.72 11.44
C PHE A 19 13.96 -19.39 12.35
N PRO A 20 13.10 -18.63 13.04
CA PRO A 20 12.02 -19.21 13.82
C PRO A 20 10.97 -19.90 12.94
N ASP A 21 10.22 -20.82 13.54
CA ASP A 21 9.01 -21.40 12.93
C ASP A 21 8.01 -20.27 12.62
N MET A 22 7.52 -20.21 11.38
CA MET A 22 6.58 -19.16 10.99
C MET A 22 5.16 -19.70 10.88
N PRO A 23 4.16 -19.01 11.49
CA PRO A 23 2.78 -19.40 11.38
C PRO A 23 2.25 -19.09 9.97
N GLY A 24 1.26 -19.88 9.53
CA GLY A 24 0.60 -19.62 8.24
C GLY A 24 -0.08 -18.25 8.12
N HIS A 25 -0.28 -17.53 9.23
CA HIS A 25 -0.76 -16.15 9.22
C HIS A 25 0.29 -15.16 8.68
N ALA A 26 1.58 -15.40 8.96
CA ALA A 26 2.68 -14.56 8.46
C ALA A 26 2.72 -14.52 6.92
N PHE A 27 2.37 -15.62 6.26
CA PHE A 27 2.22 -15.66 4.80
C PHE A 27 1.11 -14.73 4.27
N ARG A 28 0.02 -14.56 5.01
CA ARG A 28 -1.07 -13.64 4.59
C ARG A 28 -0.61 -12.20 4.71
N ILE A 29 0.12 -11.87 5.77
CA ILE A 29 0.72 -10.55 5.98
C ILE A 29 1.75 -10.25 4.89
N GLY A 30 2.74 -11.12 4.73
CA GLY A 30 3.80 -10.95 3.74
C GLY A 30 3.28 -10.94 2.31
N GLY A 31 2.37 -11.85 1.96
CA GLY A 31 1.78 -11.92 0.62
C GLY A 31 0.95 -10.68 0.27
N ALA A 32 0.17 -10.14 1.21
CA ALA A 32 -0.55 -8.89 1.00
C ALA A 32 0.40 -7.70 0.83
N THR A 33 1.40 -7.60 1.71
CA THR A 33 2.40 -6.52 1.66
C THR A 33 3.16 -6.53 0.34
N GLU A 34 3.60 -7.71 -0.12
CA GLU A 34 4.30 -7.86 -1.39
C GLU A 34 3.44 -7.42 -2.58
N LEU A 35 2.18 -7.86 -2.65
CA LEU A 35 1.28 -7.45 -3.72
C LEU A 35 1.07 -5.93 -3.75
N LEU A 36 0.93 -5.29 -2.58
CA LEU A 36 0.79 -3.85 -2.48
C LEU A 36 2.07 -3.12 -2.90
N LEU A 37 3.25 -3.63 -2.54
CA LEU A 37 4.54 -3.07 -2.98
C LEU A 37 4.76 -3.21 -4.49
N GLN A 38 4.20 -4.25 -5.12
CA GLN A 38 4.14 -4.40 -6.58
C GLN A 38 3.10 -3.47 -7.24
N GLY A 39 2.41 -2.62 -6.46
CA GLY A 39 1.41 -1.68 -6.96
C GLY A 39 0.05 -2.31 -7.30
N VAL A 40 -0.20 -3.56 -6.86
CA VAL A 40 -1.51 -4.19 -7.08
C VAL A 40 -2.57 -3.40 -6.30
N PRO A 41 -3.69 -3.00 -6.94
CA PRO A 41 -4.72 -2.21 -6.28
C PRO A 41 -5.24 -2.85 -4.98
N PRO A 42 -5.43 -2.05 -3.90
CA PRO A 42 -5.93 -2.54 -2.62
C PRO A 42 -7.19 -3.40 -2.66
N ASP A 43 -8.14 -3.08 -3.54
CA ASP A 43 -9.40 -3.80 -3.72
C ASP A 43 -9.18 -5.19 -4.35
N VAL A 44 -8.21 -5.31 -5.26
CA VAL A 44 -7.81 -6.59 -5.86
C VAL A 44 -7.15 -7.47 -4.80
N VAL A 45 -6.22 -6.92 -4.01
CA VAL A 45 -5.57 -7.65 -2.91
C VAL A 45 -6.60 -8.07 -1.86
N ALA A 46 -7.55 -7.19 -1.52
CA ALA A 46 -8.67 -7.46 -0.62
C ALA A 46 -9.50 -8.66 -1.10
N THR A 47 -9.88 -8.65 -2.37
CA THR A 47 -10.65 -9.70 -3.04
C THR A 47 -9.90 -11.03 -3.04
N GLN A 48 -8.62 -11.02 -3.39
CA GLN A 48 -7.78 -12.22 -3.43
C GLN A 48 -7.61 -12.85 -2.03
N GLY A 49 -7.45 -12.02 -1.00
CA GLY A 49 -7.40 -12.47 0.39
C GLY A 49 -8.77 -12.82 0.99
N ARG A 50 -9.86 -12.67 0.22
CA ARG A 50 -11.26 -12.92 0.62
C ARG A 50 -11.67 -12.09 1.84
N TRP A 51 -11.12 -10.89 1.96
CA TRP A 51 -11.45 -9.94 3.01
C TRP A 51 -12.70 -9.15 2.62
N LYS A 52 -13.73 -9.22 3.46
CA LYS A 52 -14.98 -8.46 3.27
C LYS A 52 -15.01 -7.16 4.07
N SER A 53 -14.07 -6.98 4.99
CA SER A 53 -14.01 -5.86 5.91
C SER A 53 -12.67 -5.15 5.84
N GLN A 54 -12.64 -3.97 6.47
CA GLN A 54 -11.46 -3.14 6.58
C GLN A 54 -10.32 -3.75 7.43
N ALA A 55 -10.55 -4.92 8.05
CA ALA A 55 -9.52 -5.70 8.72
C ALA A 55 -8.35 -6.10 7.80
N PHE A 56 -8.50 -5.96 6.48
CA PHE A 56 -7.39 -6.04 5.53
C PHE A 56 -6.31 -4.97 5.77
N LEU A 57 -6.68 -3.77 6.21
CA LEU A 57 -5.72 -2.68 6.46
C LEU A 57 -4.69 -3.05 7.54
N ASP A 58 -5.07 -3.91 8.49
CA ASP A 58 -4.16 -4.37 9.55
C ASP A 58 -2.99 -5.21 9.01
N TYR A 59 -3.07 -5.66 7.75
CA TYR A 59 -2.03 -6.44 7.08
C TYR A 59 -1.06 -5.55 6.27
N TRP A 60 -1.24 -4.22 6.28
CA TRP A 60 -0.40 -3.27 5.55
C TRP A 60 0.85 -2.91 6.36
N HIS A 61 1.86 -3.78 6.30
CA HIS A 61 3.18 -3.38 6.80
C HIS A 61 3.89 -2.49 5.77
N GLN A 62 4.73 -1.57 6.23
CA GLN A 62 5.45 -0.60 5.38
C GLN A 62 4.56 0.41 4.65
N ILE A 63 3.55 0.95 5.35
CA ILE A 63 2.61 1.92 4.77
C ILE A 63 3.28 3.13 4.11
N ASN A 64 4.44 3.59 4.63
CA ASN A 64 5.21 4.69 4.07
C ASN A 64 5.77 4.41 2.67
N SER A 65 6.00 3.14 2.33
CA SER A 65 6.45 2.70 1.00
C SER A 65 5.27 2.40 0.07
N ILE A 66 4.14 1.96 0.64
CA ILE A 66 2.92 1.62 -0.11
C ILE A 66 2.19 2.89 -0.58
N LEU A 67 1.96 3.87 0.30
CA LEU A 67 1.15 5.04 -0.02
C LEU A 67 1.64 5.84 -1.23
N PRO A 68 2.96 6.11 -1.41
CA PRO A 68 3.44 6.86 -2.58
C PRO A 68 3.11 6.20 -3.92
N LEU A 69 3.07 4.86 -3.99
CA LEU A 69 2.76 4.10 -5.22
C LEU A 69 1.31 4.38 -5.69
N PHE A 70 0.38 4.50 -4.74
CA PHE A 70 -1.04 4.70 -5.03
C PHE A 70 -1.41 6.18 -5.15
N ILE A 71 -0.76 7.06 -4.40
CA ILE A 71 -0.97 8.52 -4.53
C ILE A 71 -0.47 9.01 -5.89
N SER A 72 0.72 8.58 -6.31
CA SER A 72 1.30 9.01 -7.59
C SER A 72 0.52 8.49 -8.80
N SER A 73 -0.01 7.25 -8.72
CA SER A 73 -0.81 6.66 -9.79
C SER A 73 -2.25 7.21 -9.86
N SER A 74 -2.82 7.66 -8.74
CA SER A 74 -4.15 8.29 -8.69
C SER A 74 -4.13 9.78 -9.04
N ALA A 75 -2.95 10.40 -9.06
CA ALA A 75 -2.73 11.76 -9.54
C ALA A 75 -2.94 11.85 -11.06
N ASN A 76 -4.21 11.85 -11.47
CA ASN A 76 -4.61 12.02 -12.85
C ASN A 76 -4.26 13.44 -13.31
N SER A 77 -3.48 13.59 -14.38
CA SER A 77 -2.94 14.90 -14.82
C SER A 77 -4.05 15.95 -15.02
N THR A 78 -5.23 15.54 -15.47
CA THR A 78 -6.40 16.42 -15.66
C THR A 78 -6.99 16.91 -14.34
N ARG A 79 -6.98 16.07 -13.29
CA ARG A 79 -7.44 16.48 -11.95
C ARG A 79 -6.45 17.43 -11.28
N LEU A 80 -5.15 17.20 -11.44
CA LEU A 80 -4.13 18.12 -10.95
C LEU A 80 -4.30 19.52 -11.54
N LEU A 81 -4.47 19.62 -12.87
CA LEU A 81 -4.72 20.91 -13.53
C LEU A 81 -6.00 21.59 -13.03
N SER A 82 -7.05 20.82 -12.72
CA SER A 82 -8.28 21.39 -12.14
C SER A 82 -8.08 21.87 -10.70
N LEU A 83 -7.26 21.17 -9.91
CA LEU A 83 -6.93 21.56 -8.55
C LEU A 83 -6.09 22.83 -8.53
N ASP A 84 -5.10 22.94 -9.43
CA ASP A 84 -4.30 24.16 -9.58
C ASP A 84 -5.21 25.36 -9.89
N SER A 85 -6.15 25.21 -10.84
CA SER A 85 -7.11 26.26 -11.17
C SER A 85 -8.04 26.65 -10.00
N VAL A 86 -8.46 25.69 -9.18
CA VAL A 86 -9.27 25.93 -7.98
C VAL A 86 -8.45 26.63 -6.89
N MET A 87 -7.21 26.21 -6.70
CA MET A 87 -6.28 26.81 -5.73
C MET A 87 -5.89 28.22 -6.14
N ASP A 88 -5.66 28.47 -7.43
CA ASP A 88 -5.39 29.81 -7.99
C ASP A 88 -6.59 30.74 -7.81
N ASN A 89 -7.81 30.26 -8.08
CA ASN A 89 -9.03 31.03 -7.84
C ASN A 89 -9.20 31.35 -6.35
N PHE A 90 -8.93 30.39 -5.47
CA PHE A 90 -9.01 30.60 -4.03
C PHE A 90 -7.96 31.62 -3.54
N ALA A 91 -6.71 31.51 -4.00
CA ALA A 91 -5.64 32.43 -3.66
C ALA A 91 -5.94 33.86 -4.14
N CYS A 92 -6.44 33.99 -5.37
CA CYS A 92 -6.90 35.27 -5.93
C CYS A 92 -8.05 35.87 -5.10
N HIS A 93 -9.03 35.04 -4.72
CA HIS A 93 -10.20 35.50 -3.97
C HIS A 93 -9.91 35.82 -2.50
N THR A 94 -8.84 35.27 -1.92
CA THR A 94 -8.48 35.45 -0.51
C THR A 94 -7.33 36.46 -0.28
N ASN A 95 -6.81 37.12 -1.34
CA ASN A 95 -5.66 38.04 -1.28
C ASN A 95 -4.40 37.42 -0.63
N LEU A 96 -4.28 36.09 -0.65
CA LEU A 96 -3.05 35.41 -0.29
C LEU A 96 -2.12 35.44 -1.50
N HIS A 97 -1.46 36.58 -1.73
CA HIS A 97 -0.31 36.59 -2.63
C HIS A 97 0.74 35.64 -2.07
N THR A 98 0.91 34.47 -2.71
CA THR A 98 2.07 33.62 -2.50
C THR A 98 3.29 34.45 -2.87
N VAL A 99 4.04 34.88 -1.85
CA VAL A 99 5.37 35.46 -2.04
C VAL A 99 6.21 34.35 -2.68
N ALA A 100 6.40 34.44 -3.99
CA ALA A 100 7.39 33.63 -4.68
C ALA A 100 8.74 33.92 -4.03
N SER A 101 9.28 32.97 -3.26
CA SER A 101 10.67 33.05 -2.79
C SER A 101 11.57 32.89 -4.02
N ARG A 102 12.01 34.02 -4.56
CA ARG A 102 13.23 34.07 -5.36
C ARG A 102 14.39 34.25 -4.41
N SER A 103 15.23 33.23 -4.33
CA SER A 103 16.68 33.29 -4.14
C SER A 103 17.25 31.91 -4.40
#